data_AF-A0A9N8LLI3-F1
#
_entry.id   AF-A0A9N8LLI3-F1
#
_cell.length_a   1.000
_cell.length_b   1.000
_cell.length_c   1.000
_cell.angle_alpha   90.00
_cell.angle_beta   90.00
_cell.angle_gamma   90.00
#
_symmetry.space_group_name_H-M   'P 1'
#
loop_
_entity.id
_entity.type
_entity.pdbx_description
1 polymer ?
#
loop_
_entity_poly.entity_id
_entity_poly.type
_entity_poly.pdbx_seq_one_letter_code
_entity_poly.pdbx_strand_id
1 'polypeptide(L)' 'QASSYLRKTLGFRAVHIESAEESLANADQLEGKDGFDRKNVEGAEPGAPSFAFYNVSV' A
#
# COMPACT_ATOMS: atom_id res chain seq x y z
N GLN A 1 10.02 3.73 -12.44
CA GLN A 1 11.09 4.64 -11.95
C GLN A 1 10.74 5.29 -10.60
N ALA A 2 9.51 5.79 -10.39
CA ALA A 2 9.08 6.39 -9.12
C ALA A 2 9.18 5.46 -7.89
N SER A 3 8.79 4.19 -8.02
CA SER A 3 8.82 3.23 -6.89
C SER A 3 10.23 3.01 -6.31
N SER A 4 11.27 2.98 -7.15
CA SER A 4 12.66 2.83 -6.67
C SER A 4 13.15 4.07 -5.94
N TYR A 5 12.72 5.26 -6.34
CA TYR A 5 13.05 6.50 -5.65
C TYR A 5 12.36 6.53 -4.29
N LEU A 6 11.04 6.33 -4.25
CA LEU A 6 10.26 6.30 -3.01
C LEU A 6 10.81 5.27 -2.02
N ARG A 7 11.12 4.07 -2.50
CA ARG A 7 11.71 3.01 -1.68
C ARG A 7 13.03 3.43 -1.03
N LYS A 8 13.94 4.05 -1.79
CA LYS A 8 15.24 4.50 -1.27
C LYS A 8 15.10 5.70 -0.34
N THR A 9 14.28 6.68 -0.72
CA THR A 9 14.13 7.95 0.01
C THR A 9 13.39 7.78 1.33
N LEU A 10 12.35 6.93 1.35
CA LEU A 10 11.52 6.72 2.54
C LEU A 10 11.94 5.48 3.35
N GLY A 11 12.94 4.74 2.88
CA GLY A 11 13.47 3.57 3.59
C GLY A 11 12.54 2.35 3.59
N PHE A 12 11.57 2.29 2.67
CA PHE A 12 10.66 1.15 2.58
C PHE A 12 11.37 -0.10 2.05
N ARG A 13 10.94 -1.28 2.52
CA ARG A 13 11.45 -2.56 2.00
C ARG A 13 10.84 -2.89 0.63
N ALA A 14 9.55 -2.61 0.46
CA ALA A 14 8.81 -2.75 -0.79
C ALA A 14 7.89 -1.52 -1.00
N VAL A 15 7.59 -1.20 -2.26
CA VAL A 15 6.64 -0.15 -2.66
C VAL A 15 5.77 -0.70 -3.77
N HIS A 16 4.46 -0.73 -3.52
CA HIS A 16 3.43 -1.18 -4.43
C HIS A 16 2.65 0.05 -4.91
N ILE A 17 2.53 0.23 -6.22
CA ILE A 17 1.72 1.30 -6.83
C ILE A 17 0.69 0.59 -7.69
N GLU A 18 -0.53 0.50 -7.18
CA GLU A 18 -1.60 -0.36 -7.69
C GLU A 18 -2.92 0.44 -7.65
N SER A 19 -3.95 -0.07 -8.33
CA SER A 19 -5.29 0.52 -8.20
C SER A 19 -5.89 0.25 -6.81
N ALA A 20 -6.86 1.09 -6.41
CA ALA A 20 -7.60 0.87 -5.16
C ALA A 20 -8.33 -0.48 -5.18
N GLU A 21 -8.90 -0.87 -6.32
CA GLU A 21 -9.56 -2.17 -6.49
C GLU A 21 -8.59 -3.36 -6.29
N GLU A 22 -7.40 -3.32 -6.90
CA GLU A 22 -6.38 -4.37 -6.72
C GLU A 22 -5.89 -4.46 -5.27
N SER A 23 -5.73 -3.31 -4.62
CA SER A 23 -5.30 -3.25 -3.22
C SER A 23 -6.36 -3.82 -2.28
N LEU A 24 -7.64 -3.50 -2.51
CA LEU A 24 -8.76 -4.00 -1.72
C LEU A 24 -9.03 -5.50 -1.93
N ALA A 25 -8.79 -6.02 -3.13
CA ALA A 25 -8.92 -7.46 -3.42
C ALA A 25 -7.97 -8.33 -2.57
N ASN A 26 -6.82 -7.77 -2.16
CA ASN A 26 -5.83 -8.44 -1.32
C ASN A 26 -5.90 -8.01 0.16
N ALA A 27 -6.78 -7.07 0.51
CA ALA A 27 -6.84 -6.47 1.85
C ALA A 27 -7.10 -7.50 2.95
N ASP A 28 -8.00 -8.46 2.73
CA ASP A 28 -8.34 -9.46 3.75
C ASP A 28 -7.13 -10.33 4.14
N GLN A 29 -6.21 -10.60 3.20
CA GLN A 29 -4.98 -11.36 3.47
C GLN A 29 -3.93 -10.53 4.20
N LEU A 30 -3.81 -9.25 3.85
CA LEU A 30 -2.78 -8.35 4.36
C LEU A 30 -3.18 -7.70 5.69
N GLU A 31 -4.47 -7.46 5.95
CA GLU A 31 -4.97 -6.82 7.16
C GLU A 31 -4.80 -7.74 8.38
N GLY A 32 -5.20 -9.01 8.26
CA GLY A 32 -5.15 -9.97 9.35
C GLY A 32 -3.73 -10.44 9.73
N LYS A 33 -2.77 -10.33 8.82
CA LYS A 33 -1.40 -10.83 9.01
C LYS A 33 -0.36 -9.72 9.17
N ASP A 34 -0.46 -8.71 8.33
CA ASP A 34 0.59 -7.72 8.12
C ASP A 34 0.17 -6.31 8.58
N GLY A 35 -1.08 -6.13 9.00
CA GLY A 35 -1.61 -4.89 9.55
C GLY A 35 -1.98 -3.84 8.49
N PHE A 36 -2.39 -4.30 7.30
CA PHE A 36 -2.86 -3.43 6.21
C PHE A 36 -4.06 -2.57 6.60
N ASP A 37 -3.92 -1.24 6.45
CA ASP A 37 -4.98 -0.28 6.74
C ASP A 37 -5.93 -0.10 5.54
N ARG A 38 -6.94 -0.97 5.50
CA ARG A 38 -7.99 -0.98 4.48
C ARG A 38 -8.75 0.35 4.38
N LYS A 39 -9.08 0.96 5.51
CA LYS A 39 -9.91 2.18 5.57
C LYS A 39 -9.25 3.35 4.86
N ASN A 40 -7.92 3.42 4.89
CA ASN A 40 -7.20 4.48 4.21
C ASN A 40 -7.31 4.35 2.68
N VAL A 41 -7.32 3.12 2.16
CA VAL A 41 -7.43 2.83 0.71
C VAL A 41 -8.84 3.06 0.19
N GLU A 42 -9.87 2.78 0.99
CA GLU A 42 -11.28 3.00 0.61
C GLU A 42 -11.60 4.47 0.28
N GLY A 43 -10.82 5.42 0.81
CA GLY A 43 -10.98 6.85 0.54
C GLY A 43 -10.21 7.39 -0.67
N ALA A 44 -9.54 6.53 -1.46
CA ALA A 44 -8.75 6.98 -2.60
C ALA A 44 -9.64 7.43 -3.77
N GLU A 45 -9.32 8.60 -4.35
CA GLU A 45 -10.04 9.16 -5.50
C GLU A 45 -9.07 9.46 -6.66
N PRO A 46 -9.54 9.53 -7.92
CA PRO A 46 -8.72 9.96 -9.04
C PRO A 46 -8.09 11.34 -8.80
N GLY A 47 -6.77 11.40 -8.75
CA GLY A 47 -6.01 12.63 -8.46
C GLY A 47 -5.72 12.88 -6.98
N ALA A 48 -6.30 12.09 -6.07
CA ALA A 48 -6.05 12.10 -4.63
C ALA A 48 -5.71 10.67 -4.14
N PRO A 49 -4.45 10.22 -4.28
CA PRO A 49 -4.06 8.87 -3.89
C PRO A 49 -4.01 8.71 -2.37
N SER A 50 -4.39 7.52 -1.89
CA SER A 50 -4.21 7.09 -0.50
C SER A 50 -3.02 6.15 -0.34
N PHE A 51 -2.54 5.97 0.90
CA PHE A 51 -1.39 5.13 1.21
C PHE A 51 -1.73 4.15 2.34
N ALA A 52 -1.51 2.86 2.12
CA ALA A 52 -1.53 1.84 3.17
C ALA A 52 -0.10 1.37 3.46
N PHE A 53 0.24 1.32 4.75
CA PHE A 53 1.51 0.78 5.23
C PHE A 53 1.22 -0.51 5.98
N TYR A 54 2.02 -1.54 5.71
CA TYR A 54 1.89 -2.84 6.35
C TYR A 54 3.27 -3.47 6.48
N ASN A 55 3.37 -4.43 7.40
CA ASN A 55 4.61 -5.17 7.62
C ASN A 55 4.88 -6.11 6.46
N VAL A 56 6.13 -6.20 6.03
CA VAL A 56 6.57 -7.27 5.14
C VAL A 56 7.50 -8.17 5.94
N SER A 57 7.33 -9.49 5.81
CA SER A 57 8.06 -10.48 6.59
C SER A 57 9.57 -10.22 6.58
N VAL A 58 10.25 -10.48 7.70
CA VAL A 58 11.73 -10.35 7.79
C VAL A 58 12.40 -11.33 6.85
#